data_AF-A0A1F2YZ57-F1
#
_entry.id   AF-A0A1F2YZ57-F1
#
_cell.length_a   1.000
_cell.length_b   1.000
_cell.length_c   1.000
_cell.angle_alpha   90.00
_cell.angle_beta   90.00
_cell.angle_gamma   90.00
#
_symmetry.space_group_name_H-M   'P 1'
#
loop_
_entity.id
_entity.type
_entity.pdbx_description
1 polymer ?
#
loop_
_entity_poly.entity_id
_entity_poly.type
_entity_poly.pdbx_seq_one_letter_code
_entity_poly.pdbx_strand_id
1 'polypeptide(L)'
;MKNFSTSHYAFRAILTVSVIALTAPAALAQTAGKTPALIITNQPLPAALAGQVYTKPVRTETITPQSLLGSYYGTSDTMVSKKIGSIHHDLGELQSDLAKLSERLLTLEKNNQDKAASYYADTATISTQLQSGTTPGNPRLLQKLANAQDSLDALARNVNDYNDLAIEITKSGSVASYLLEGTRAAYGLTGAVEEDHVQLAQLEDTVNNTVIIIDRLQNNVNDDITRASAYLTTERNNLRTLSLAVADGDLFGKALSNRPFTSLAKQTDTLTTVKTSDPTQAPSVSNPRPLVKIRFDKTSVNYEQPVYMALSEAMDKYPSARFELVAVHPTQGNAAQVAIETTKSRRNAEKVLRSMTQMGVPLDKLDISYSSSEAVTDNEVHIYIR
;
A
#
# COMPACT_ATOMS: atom_id res chain seq x y z
N MET A 1 -11.31 18.52 55.22
CA MET A 1 -11.12 19.53 54.15
C MET A 1 -11.48 18.83 52.85
N LYS A 2 -12.75 18.74 52.41
CA LYS A 2 -13.63 19.77 51.80
C LYS A 2 -12.90 20.50 50.66
N ASN A 3 -13.26 20.42 49.36
CA ASN A 3 -14.56 20.19 48.72
C ASN A 3 -14.44 19.54 47.33
N PHE A 4 -15.21 18.48 47.09
CA PHE A 4 -15.86 18.19 45.80
C PHE A 4 -17.26 18.81 45.89
N SER A 5 -17.72 19.51 44.84
CA SER A 5 -19.12 19.96 44.76
C SER A 5 -19.74 19.52 43.45
N THR A 6 -20.57 18.51 43.56
CA THR A 6 -21.64 18.12 42.65
C THR A 6 -22.85 19.05 42.78
N SER A 7 -23.68 19.06 41.71
CA SER A 7 -25.16 19.07 41.76
C SER A 7 -25.91 20.39 41.49
N HIS A 8 -26.75 20.45 40.44
CA HIS A 8 -28.19 20.13 40.49
C HIS A 8 -28.95 20.58 39.21
N TYR A 9 -29.76 19.66 38.69
CA TYR A 9 -30.92 19.92 37.81
C TYR A 9 -32.00 20.74 38.56
N ALA A 10 -32.68 21.67 37.87
CA ALA A 10 -34.07 22.02 38.19
C ALA A 10 -34.80 22.74 37.03
N PHE A 11 -35.77 22.02 36.50
CA PHE A 11 -36.89 22.41 35.63
C PHE A 11 -37.74 23.51 36.29
N ARG A 12 -38.09 24.61 35.59
CA ARG A 12 -39.31 25.39 35.85
C ARG A 12 -39.83 26.09 34.59
N ALA A 13 -40.86 25.48 34.02
CA ALA A 13 -41.86 26.13 33.19
C ALA A 13 -42.77 27.00 34.08
N ILE A 14 -43.02 28.26 33.70
CA ILE A 14 -44.20 29.02 34.14
C ILE A 14 -44.79 29.73 32.94
N LEU A 15 -46.08 29.45 32.79
CA LEU A 15 -47.06 29.85 31.82
C LEU A 15 -47.75 31.10 32.36
N THR A 16 -47.79 32.20 31.60
CA THR A 16 -48.70 33.33 31.88
C THR A 16 -49.45 33.72 30.61
N VAL A 17 -50.76 33.70 30.75
CA VAL A 17 -51.80 33.94 29.74
C VAL A 17 -52.12 35.43 29.62
N SER A 18 -52.46 35.82 28.39
CA SER A 18 -52.91 37.12 27.89
C SER A 18 -53.99 37.85 28.70
N VAL A 19 -53.95 39.20 28.67
CA VAL A 19 -55.15 40.05 28.47
C VAL A 19 -54.81 41.20 27.51
N ILE A 20 -55.76 41.44 26.60
CA ILE A 20 -55.80 42.28 25.42
C ILE A 20 -56.16 43.74 25.75
N ALA A 21 -55.56 44.71 25.06
CA ALA A 21 -56.18 46.02 24.79
C ALA A 21 -55.67 46.62 23.47
N LEU A 22 -56.64 47.09 22.67
CA LEU A 22 -56.56 47.51 21.27
C LEU A 22 -55.72 48.77 21.01
N THR A 23 -54.92 48.77 19.93
CA THR A 23 -54.75 49.93 19.03
C THR A 23 -54.52 49.46 17.58
N ALA A 24 -55.08 50.19 16.63
CA ALA A 24 -55.28 49.87 15.22
C ALA A 24 -53.99 49.82 14.35
N PRO A 25 -54.01 49.18 13.17
CA PRO A 25 -52.81 48.91 12.37
C PRO A 25 -52.38 50.14 11.56
N ALA A 26 -51.19 50.67 11.86
CA ALA A 26 -50.48 51.58 10.95
C ALA A 26 -49.77 50.74 9.89
N ALA A 27 -50.34 50.72 8.68
CA ALA A 27 -49.75 50.12 7.50
C ALA A 27 -48.36 50.73 7.23
N LEU A 28 -47.33 49.87 7.19
CA LEU A 28 -46.03 50.19 6.63
C LEU A 28 -46.20 50.44 5.13
N ALA A 29 -46.24 51.71 4.78
CA ALA A 29 -46.34 52.18 3.40
C ALA A 29 -45.13 51.73 2.60
N GLN A 30 -45.42 50.95 1.56
CA GLN A 30 -44.54 50.72 0.41
C GLN A 30 -44.08 52.07 -0.14
N THR A 31 -42.77 52.34 -0.18
CA THR A 31 -42.22 53.36 -1.06
C THR A 31 -42.28 52.81 -2.49
N ALA A 32 -43.46 52.93 -3.07
CA ALA A 32 -43.72 52.75 -4.49
C ALA A 32 -42.78 53.66 -5.30
N GLY A 33 -42.22 53.09 -6.37
CA GLY A 33 -41.34 53.79 -7.28
C GLY A 33 -41.99 55.07 -7.81
N LYS A 34 -41.22 56.16 -7.81
CA LYS A 34 -41.53 57.35 -8.61
C LYS A 34 -41.33 57.00 -10.08
N THR A 35 -42.33 56.39 -10.70
CA THR A 35 -42.51 56.49 -12.15
C THR A 35 -42.80 57.97 -12.47
N PRO A 36 -42.10 58.61 -13.41
CA PRO A 36 -42.41 59.97 -13.79
C PRO A 36 -43.83 60.02 -14.38
N ALA A 37 -44.75 60.66 -13.67
CA ALA A 37 -46.08 60.93 -14.21
C ALA A 37 -45.96 61.99 -15.30
N LEU A 38 -46.49 61.69 -16.49
CA LEU A 38 -46.52 62.62 -17.62
C LEU A 38 -47.57 63.70 -17.32
N ILE A 39 -47.12 64.90 -16.96
CA ILE A 39 -48.00 66.05 -16.76
C ILE A 39 -48.20 66.72 -18.11
N ILE A 40 -49.35 66.48 -18.75
CA ILE A 40 -49.74 67.20 -19.97
C ILE A 40 -50.40 68.51 -19.51
N THR A 41 -49.67 69.61 -19.62
CA THR A 41 -50.17 70.96 -19.33
C THR A 41 -49.96 71.85 -20.56
N ASN A 42 -50.92 72.73 -20.85
CA ASN A 42 -50.84 73.73 -21.92
C ASN A 42 -50.20 75.05 -21.43
N GLN A 43 -49.59 75.06 -20.24
CA GLN A 43 -48.84 76.19 -19.71
C GLN A 43 -47.37 76.13 -20.15
N PRO A 44 -46.72 77.27 -20.45
CA PRO A 44 -45.30 77.27 -20.84
C PRO A 44 -44.44 76.65 -19.74
N LEU A 45 -43.46 75.83 -20.13
CA LEU A 45 -42.59 75.10 -19.21
C LEU A 45 -41.97 76.06 -18.16
N PRO A 46 -41.98 75.71 -16.85
CA PRO A 46 -41.29 76.49 -15.83
C PRO A 46 -39.78 76.59 -16.11
N ALA A 47 -39.19 77.78 -15.97
CA ALA A 47 -37.78 78.04 -16.29
C ALA A 47 -36.77 77.13 -15.53
N ALA A 48 -37.17 76.57 -14.38
CA ALA A 48 -36.37 75.61 -13.61
C ALA A 48 -36.21 74.24 -14.30
N LEU A 49 -37.16 73.83 -15.14
CA LEU A 49 -37.12 72.56 -15.89
C LEU A 49 -36.43 72.72 -17.25
N ALA A 50 -36.47 73.92 -17.83
CA ALA A 50 -35.82 74.21 -19.11
C ALA A 50 -34.28 74.04 -19.05
N GLY A 51 -33.66 74.33 -17.90
CA GLY A 51 -32.21 74.18 -17.70
C GLY A 51 -31.73 72.73 -17.52
N GLN A 52 -32.62 71.79 -17.16
CA GLN A 52 -32.25 70.38 -16.93
C GLN A 52 -32.46 69.48 -18.16
N VAL A 53 -33.31 69.87 -19.11
CA VAL A 53 -33.60 69.06 -20.31
C VAL A 53 -32.55 69.25 -21.42
N TYR A 54 -31.83 70.37 -21.43
CA TYR A 54 -30.87 70.72 -22.49
C TYR A 54 -29.42 70.82 -22.02
N THR A 55 -29.01 70.03 -21.02
CA THR A 55 -27.60 69.94 -20.63
C THR A 55 -27.03 68.56 -20.89
N LYS A 56 -26.23 68.51 -21.98
CA LYS A 56 -25.23 67.49 -22.38
C LYS A 56 -25.80 66.27 -23.11
N PRO A 57 -25.07 65.74 -24.13
CA PRO A 57 -25.41 64.46 -24.72
C PRO A 57 -25.28 63.37 -23.65
N VAL A 58 -26.39 62.71 -23.32
CA VAL A 58 -26.37 61.46 -22.57
C VAL A 58 -25.67 60.44 -23.47
N ARG A 59 -24.44 60.06 -23.12
CA ARG A 59 -23.83 58.86 -23.70
C ARG A 59 -24.67 57.69 -23.19
N THR A 60 -25.44 57.06 -24.06
CA THR A 60 -25.98 55.74 -23.79
C THR A 60 -24.81 54.84 -23.43
N GLU A 61 -24.90 54.13 -22.31
CA GLU A 61 -23.90 53.11 -22.00
C GLU A 61 -23.79 52.17 -23.22
N THR A 62 -22.57 51.96 -23.69
CA THR A 62 -22.31 51.01 -24.77
C THR A 62 -22.68 49.64 -24.23
N ILE A 63 -23.82 49.10 -24.64
CA ILE A 63 -24.20 47.72 -24.37
C ILE A 63 -23.15 46.85 -25.05
N THR A 64 -22.16 46.43 -24.27
CA THR A 64 -21.20 45.42 -24.69
C THR A 64 -21.87 44.06 -24.54
N PRO A 65 -21.62 43.09 -25.44
CA PRO A 65 -22.17 41.74 -25.31
C PRO A 65 -21.97 41.14 -23.90
N GLN A 66 -20.88 41.50 -23.22
CA GLN A 66 -20.55 41.12 -21.86
C GLN A 66 -21.53 41.64 -20.79
N SER A 67 -22.15 42.81 -20.97
CA SER A 67 -23.14 43.34 -19.99
C SER A 67 -24.52 42.69 -20.13
N LEU A 68 -24.84 42.14 -21.31
CA LEU A 68 -26.05 41.34 -21.53
C LEU A 68 -25.86 39.89 -21.05
N LEU A 69 -24.63 39.38 -21.13
CA LEU A 69 -24.25 38.07 -20.58
C LEU A 69 -24.47 38.07 -19.06
N GLY A 70 -23.87 39.00 -18.32
CA GLY A 70 -23.89 38.99 -16.84
C GLY A 70 -25.27 39.05 -16.15
N SER A 71 -26.34 39.41 -16.85
CA SER A 71 -27.71 39.48 -16.29
C SER A 71 -28.54 38.21 -16.52
N TYR A 72 -28.18 37.39 -17.52
CA TYR A 72 -28.84 36.10 -17.78
C TYR A 72 -28.22 34.94 -16.98
N TYR A 73 -26.92 35.03 -16.65
CA TYR A 73 -26.20 34.07 -15.79
C TYR A 73 -26.17 34.51 -14.33
N GLY A 74 -27.30 34.99 -13.81
CA GLY A 74 -27.43 35.21 -12.37
C GLY A 74 -27.21 33.87 -11.67
N THR A 75 -26.27 33.80 -10.72
CA THR A 75 -25.97 32.67 -9.83
C THR A 75 -27.22 31.83 -9.57
N SER A 76 -27.44 30.81 -10.41
CA SER A 76 -28.67 30.06 -10.39
C SER A 76 -28.59 29.17 -9.17
N ASP A 77 -29.46 29.42 -8.19
CA ASP A 77 -29.58 28.59 -6.99
C ASP A 77 -30.27 27.26 -7.36
N THR A 78 -29.66 26.50 -8.29
CA THR A 78 -30.18 25.20 -8.70
C THR A 78 -29.83 24.16 -7.65
N MET A 79 -30.65 23.11 -7.56
CA MET A 79 -30.35 21.97 -6.69
C MET A 79 -29.05 21.28 -7.12
N VAL A 80 -28.70 21.36 -8.40
CA VAL A 80 -27.46 20.83 -8.97
C VAL A 80 -26.27 21.65 -8.50
N SER A 81 -26.32 22.99 -8.55
CA SER A 81 -25.24 23.85 -8.08
C SER A 81 -24.96 23.64 -6.58
N LYS A 82 -25.99 23.41 -5.76
CA LYS A 82 -25.81 23.04 -4.34
C LYS A 82 -25.08 21.70 -4.19
N LYS A 83 -25.43 20.71 -5.00
CA LYS A 83 -24.78 19.40 -4.98
C LYS A 83 -23.33 19.49 -5.47
N ILE A 84 -23.07 20.22 -6.56
CA ILE A 84 -21.72 20.54 -7.07
C ILE A 84 -20.89 21.18 -5.95
N GLY A 85 -21.43 22.18 -5.25
CA GLY A 85 -20.76 22.83 -4.13
C GLY A 85 -20.39 21.86 -3.00
N SER A 86 -21.28 20.92 -2.65
CA SER A 86 -20.97 19.89 -1.64
C SER A 86 -19.86 18.94 -2.09
N ILE A 87 -19.88 18.48 -3.34
CA ILE A 87 -18.85 17.57 -3.86
C ILE A 87 -17.50 18.31 -3.96
N HIS A 88 -17.49 19.59 -4.33
CA HIS A 88 -16.28 20.41 -4.32
C HIS A 88 -15.68 20.55 -2.92
N HIS A 89 -16.52 20.72 -1.90
CA HIS A 89 -16.06 20.79 -0.53
C HIS A 89 -15.41 19.45 -0.10
N ASP A 90 -16.13 18.34 -0.29
CA ASP A 90 -15.64 17.01 0.05
C ASP A 90 -14.36 16.64 -0.73
N LEU A 91 -14.27 17.05 -2.01
CA LEU A 91 -13.08 16.89 -2.85
C LEU A 91 -11.90 17.71 -2.31
N GLY A 92 -12.15 18.94 -1.85
CA GLY A 92 -11.13 19.79 -1.25
C GLY A 92 -10.58 19.18 0.05
N GLU A 93 -11.44 18.59 0.88
CA GLU A 93 -11.02 17.84 2.06
C GLU A 93 -10.16 16.62 1.68
N LEU A 94 -10.64 15.82 0.72
CA LEU A 94 -9.91 14.66 0.20
C LEU A 94 -8.52 15.03 -0.34
N GLN A 95 -8.42 16.12 -1.11
CA GLN A 95 -7.16 16.62 -1.64
C GLN A 95 -6.22 17.10 -0.54
N SER A 96 -6.74 17.75 0.51
CA SER A 96 -5.96 18.14 1.68
C SER A 96 -5.39 16.93 2.41
N ASP A 97 -6.21 15.89 2.60
CA ASP A 97 -5.77 14.65 3.23
C ASP A 97 -4.75 13.91 2.38
N LEU A 98 -4.93 13.90 1.05
CA LEU A 98 -3.96 13.32 0.12
C LEU A 98 -2.60 14.04 0.17
N ALA A 99 -2.59 15.36 0.30
CA ALA A 99 -1.36 16.13 0.47
C ALA A 99 -0.64 15.76 1.78
N LYS A 100 -1.37 15.58 2.88
CA LYS A 100 -0.81 15.12 4.17
C LYS A 100 -0.25 13.70 4.06
N LEU A 101 -0.98 12.81 3.39
CA LEU A 101 -0.54 11.43 3.13
C LEU A 101 0.75 11.40 2.32
N SER A 102 0.83 12.20 1.26
CA SER A 102 2.03 12.33 0.44
C SER A 102 3.22 12.87 1.23
N GLU A 103 3.02 13.88 2.08
CA GLU A 103 4.09 14.42 2.92
C GLU A 103 4.59 13.39 3.94
N ARG A 104 3.66 12.64 4.54
CA ARG A 104 3.99 11.55 5.47
C ARG A 104 4.79 10.44 4.77
N LEU A 105 4.42 10.07 3.54
CA LEU A 105 5.17 9.12 2.71
C LEU A 105 6.61 9.59 2.52
N LEU A 106 6.81 10.81 2.04
CA LEU A 106 8.15 11.37 1.78
C LEU A 106 9.00 11.44 3.05
N THR A 107 8.37 11.79 4.17
CA THR A 107 9.04 11.80 5.48
C THR A 107 9.47 10.39 5.90
N LEU A 108 8.60 9.39 5.73
CA LEU A 108 8.93 7.99 6.01
C LEU A 108 10.06 7.49 5.13
N GLU A 109 10.02 7.76 3.82
CA GLU A 109 11.08 7.40 2.88
C GLU A 109 12.43 8.00 3.28
N LYS A 110 12.46 9.29 3.63
CA LYS A 110 13.69 9.96 4.08
C LYS A 110 14.23 9.35 5.37
N ASN A 111 13.37 9.14 6.37
CA ASN A 111 13.75 8.50 7.62
C ASN A 111 14.28 7.07 7.38
N ASN A 112 13.65 6.32 6.48
CA ASN A 112 14.05 4.97 6.09
C ASN A 112 15.46 4.98 5.47
N GLN A 113 15.73 5.91 4.55
CA GLN A 113 17.05 6.09 3.93
C GLN A 113 18.13 6.44 4.97
N ASP A 114 17.85 7.38 5.87
CA ASP A 114 18.80 7.82 6.90
C ASP A 114 19.14 6.68 7.89
N LYS A 115 18.14 5.87 8.27
CA LYS A 115 18.35 4.69 9.13
C LYS A 115 19.07 3.57 8.42
N ALA A 116 18.78 3.33 7.14
CA ALA A 116 19.52 2.36 6.34
C ALA A 116 20.99 2.77 6.18
N ALA A 117 21.26 4.05 5.91
CA ALA A 117 22.63 4.56 5.80
C ALA A 117 23.42 4.41 7.12
N SER A 118 22.79 4.70 8.26
CA SER A 118 23.38 4.51 9.58
C SER A 118 23.70 3.03 9.85
N TYR A 119 22.77 2.13 9.53
CA TYR A 119 22.96 0.69 9.62
C TYR A 119 24.14 0.20 8.77
N TYR A 120 24.22 0.61 7.51
CA TYR A 120 25.32 0.22 6.62
C TYR A 120 26.67 0.76 7.09
N ALA A 121 26.72 1.98 7.63
CA ALA A 121 27.94 2.53 8.17
C ALA A 121 28.47 1.72 9.37
N ASP A 122 27.57 1.30 10.28
CA ASP A 122 27.96 0.49 11.43
C ASP A 122 28.35 -0.93 11.04
N THR A 123 27.61 -1.59 10.16
CA THR A 123 27.96 -2.95 9.66
C THR A 123 29.25 -2.96 8.84
N ALA A 124 29.50 -1.95 8.02
CA ALA A 124 30.76 -1.77 7.30
C ALA A 124 31.94 -1.57 8.27
N THR A 125 31.74 -0.79 9.33
CA THR A 125 32.77 -0.61 10.36
C THR A 125 33.06 -1.94 11.10
N ILE A 126 32.00 -2.67 11.46
CA ILE A 126 32.12 -3.96 12.16
C ILE A 126 32.85 -4.97 11.28
N SER A 127 32.41 -5.16 10.03
CA SER A 127 33.02 -6.12 9.09
C SER A 127 34.49 -5.81 8.82
N THR A 128 34.83 -4.54 8.60
CA THR A 128 36.23 -4.10 8.40
C THR A 128 37.10 -4.43 9.63
N GLN A 129 36.59 -4.17 10.83
CA GLN A 129 37.34 -4.45 12.06
C GLN A 129 37.48 -5.95 12.34
N LEU A 130 36.46 -6.75 12.00
CA LEU A 130 36.49 -8.20 12.12
C LEU A 130 37.42 -8.85 11.10
N GLN A 131 37.51 -8.31 9.88
CA GLN A 131 38.44 -8.77 8.85
C GLN A 131 39.91 -8.56 9.26
N SER A 132 40.20 -7.45 9.95
CA SER A 132 41.53 -7.22 10.54
C SER A 132 41.80 -8.10 11.77
N GLY A 133 40.79 -8.82 12.26
CA GLY A 133 40.80 -9.48 13.56
C GLY A 133 40.58 -8.51 14.71
N THR A 134 39.84 -8.93 15.73
CA THR A 134 39.64 -8.15 16.96
C THR A 134 39.61 -9.06 18.17
N THR A 135 39.72 -8.49 19.37
CA THR A 135 39.55 -9.27 20.60
C THR A 135 38.10 -9.77 20.69
N PRO A 136 37.87 -11.06 20.98
CA PRO A 136 36.54 -11.60 21.22
C PRO A 136 35.74 -10.71 22.19
N GLY A 137 34.53 -10.31 21.81
CA GLY A 137 33.66 -9.49 22.65
C GLY A 137 34.10 -8.02 22.81
N ASN A 138 34.75 -7.43 21.81
CA ASN A 138 35.17 -6.01 21.84
C ASN A 138 33.98 -5.07 22.14
N PRO A 139 34.00 -4.27 23.23
CA PRO A 139 32.88 -3.42 23.63
C PRO A 139 32.54 -2.34 22.61
N ARG A 140 33.52 -1.86 21.82
CA ARG A 140 33.26 -0.87 20.76
C ARG A 140 32.45 -1.47 19.61
N LEU A 141 32.69 -2.75 19.29
CA LEU A 141 31.92 -3.46 18.27
C LEU A 141 30.55 -3.86 18.79
N LEU A 142 30.44 -4.24 20.07
CA LEU A 142 29.15 -4.47 20.71
C LEU A 142 28.28 -3.22 20.69
N GLN A 143 28.85 -2.04 20.97
CA GLN A 143 28.12 -0.77 20.86
C GLN A 143 27.64 -0.51 19.41
N LYS A 144 28.50 -0.73 18.41
CA LYS A 144 28.11 -0.58 17.00
C LYS A 144 27.05 -1.58 16.56
N LEU A 145 27.14 -2.81 17.05
CA LEU A 145 26.14 -3.85 16.81
C LEU A 145 24.79 -3.43 17.41
N ALA A 146 24.78 -2.88 18.63
CA ALA A 146 23.57 -2.34 19.25
C ALA A 146 22.98 -1.18 18.43
N ASN A 147 23.79 -0.22 17.98
CA ASN A 147 23.32 0.87 17.10
C ASN A 147 22.73 0.34 15.78
N ALA A 148 23.34 -0.70 15.20
CA ALA A 148 22.84 -1.34 13.99
C ALA A 148 21.50 -2.06 14.25
N GLN A 149 21.34 -2.70 15.42
CA GLN A 149 20.07 -3.28 15.85
C GLN A 149 18.99 -2.21 16.02
N ASP A 150 19.28 -1.12 16.71
CA ASP A 150 18.36 0.00 16.89
C ASP A 150 17.92 0.60 15.55
N SER A 151 18.85 0.69 14.59
CA SER A 151 18.55 1.16 13.24
C SER A 151 17.61 0.19 12.50
N LEU A 152 17.85 -1.13 12.58
CA LEU A 152 16.94 -2.13 12.01
C LEU A 152 15.57 -2.15 12.70
N ASP A 153 15.51 -1.91 14.01
CA ASP A 153 14.24 -1.85 14.74
C ASP A 153 13.45 -0.59 14.40
N ALA A 154 14.12 0.53 14.16
CA ALA A 154 13.47 1.73 13.61
C ALA A 154 12.91 1.47 12.20
N LEU A 155 13.70 0.82 11.33
CA LEU A 155 13.23 0.38 10.00
C LEU A 155 12.02 -0.57 10.12
N ALA A 156 12.02 -1.46 11.11
CA ALA A 156 10.88 -2.34 11.38
C ALA A 156 9.61 -1.58 11.76
N ARG A 157 9.73 -0.53 12.58
CA ARG A 157 8.59 0.31 12.97
C ARG A 157 8.04 1.09 11.78
N ASN A 158 8.91 1.58 10.89
CA ASN A 158 8.49 2.26 9.66
C ASN A 158 7.62 1.36 8.76
N VAL A 159 7.83 0.03 8.75
CA VAL A 159 6.95 -0.90 8.03
C VAL A 159 5.52 -0.86 8.58
N ASN A 160 5.33 -0.73 9.90
CA ASN A 160 4.00 -0.55 10.46
C ASN A 160 3.40 0.80 10.04
N ASP A 161 4.20 1.87 10.03
CA ASP A 161 3.75 3.18 9.55
C ASP A 161 3.30 3.16 8.08
N TYR A 162 3.99 2.40 7.22
CA TYR A 162 3.55 2.19 5.84
C TYR A 162 2.23 1.41 5.75
N ASN A 163 2.03 0.40 6.61
CA ASN A 163 0.75 -0.33 6.66
C ASN A 163 -0.40 0.59 7.09
N ASP A 164 -0.18 1.45 8.09
CA ASP A 164 -1.17 2.44 8.51
C ASP A 164 -1.48 3.44 7.39
N LEU A 165 -0.45 3.91 6.69
CA LEU A 165 -0.59 4.78 5.52
C LEU A 165 -1.41 4.10 4.41
N ALA A 166 -1.19 2.81 4.15
CA ALA A 166 -1.93 2.04 3.16
C ALA A 166 -3.43 1.94 3.50
N ILE A 167 -3.77 1.76 4.78
CA ILE A 167 -5.16 1.74 5.26
C ILE A 167 -5.81 3.11 5.05
N GLU A 168 -5.08 4.19 5.37
CA GLU A 168 -5.58 5.56 5.20
C GLU A 168 -5.79 5.92 3.72
N ILE A 169 -4.87 5.53 2.82
CA ILE A 169 -5.03 5.68 1.37
C ILE A 169 -6.25 4.89 0.86
N THR A 170 -6.48 3.67 1.37
CA THR A 170 -7.64 2.84 1.00
C THR A 170 -8.96 3.52 1.42
N LYS A 171 -8.98 4.17 2.59
CA LYS A 171 -10.11 4.99 3.04
C LYS A 171 -10.35 6.17 2.09
N SER A 172 -9.30 6.90 1.71
CA SER A 172 -9.38 8.00 0.74
C SER A 172 -9.88 7.53 -0.63
N GLY A 173 -9.48 6.33 -1.09
CA GLY A 173 -10.00 5.72 -2.32
C GLY A 173 -11.50 5.42 -2.27
N SER A 174 -12.01 5.02 -1.10
CA SER A 174 -13.44 4.82 -0.88
C SER A 174 -14.22 6.14 -0.97
N VAL A 175 -13.67 7.22 -0.40
CA VAL A 175 -14.25 8.57 -0.51
C VAL A 175 -14.23 9.05 -1.96
N ALA A 176 -13.10 8.88 -2.67
CA ALA A 176 -12.99 9.27 -4.08
C ALA A 176 -14.01 8.54 -4.96
N SER A 177 -14.23 7.25 -4.73
CA SER A 177 -15.24 6.44 -5.43
C SER A 177 -16.67 6.95 -5.16
N TYR A 178 -16.96 7.31 -3.91
CA TYR A 178 -18.25 7.92 -3.55
C TYR A 178 -18.45 9.28 -4.22
N LEU A 179 -17.41 10.12 -4.30
CA LEU A 179 -17.48 11.40 -4.99
C LEU A 179 -17.70 11.23 -6.49
N LEU A 180 -17.04 10.25 -7.12
CA LEU A 180 -17.22 9.97 -8.55
C LEU A 180 -18.66 9.54 -8.86
N GLU A 181 -19.21 8.64 -8.04
CA GLU A 181 -20.61 8.22 -8.17
C GLU A 181 -21.57 9.38 -7.89
N GLY A 182 -21.26 10.22 -6.90
CA GLY A 182 -22.02 11.43 -6.59
C GLY A 182 -22.04 12.44 -7.74
N THR A 183 -20.91 12.63 -8.43
CA THR A 183 -20.81 13.50 -9.63
C THR A 183 -21.61 12.91 -10.79
N ARG A 184 -21.53 11.60 -11.02
CA ARG A 184 -22.33 10.90 -12.05
C ARG A 184 -23.82 10.99 -11.79
N ALA A 185 -24.24 10.83 -10.54
CA ALA A 185 -25.63 10.98 -10.13
C ALA A 185 -26.16 12.41 -10.32
N ALA A 186 -25.30 13.43 -10.18
CA ALA A 186 -25.69 14.82 -10.34
C ALA A 186 -26.12 15.16 -11.79
N TYR A 187 -25.60 14.46 -12.80
CA TYR A 187 -26.05 14.60 -14.19
C TYR A 187 -27.51 14.18 -14.41
N GLY A 188 -28.04 13.27 -13.59
CA GLY A 188 -29.42 12.80 -13.68
C GLY A 188 -30.44 13.71 -12.99
N LEU A 189 -29.99 14.77 -12.31
CA LEU A 189 -30.88 15.65 -11.56
C LEU A 189 -31.57 16.64 -12.50
N THR A 190 -32.91 16.69 -12.45
CA THR A 190 -33.71 17.57 -13.30
C THR A 190 -33.59 19.03 -12.87
N GLY A 191 -33.59 19.96 -13.85
CA GLY A 191 -33.52 21.40 -13.59
C GLY A 191 -32.10 21.98 -13.49
N ALA A 192 -31.12 21.27 -14.05
CA ALA A 192 -29.76 21.77 -14.30
C ALA A 192 -29.75 22.85 -15.40
N VAL A 193 -28.80 23.78 -15.32
CA VAL A 193 -28.48 24.72 -16.42
C VAL A 193 -27.22 24.25 -17.16
N GLU A 194 -26.98 24.73 -18.38
CA GLU A 194 -25.79 24.41 -19.16
C GLU A 194 -24.48 24.70 -18.39
N GLU A 195 -24.45 25.75 -17.56
CA GLU A 195 -23.29 26.09 -16.73
C GLU A 195 -22.99 25.01 -15.69
N ASP A 196 -24.02 24.39 -15.11
CA ASP A 196 -23.87 23.31 -14.13
C ASP A 196 -23.25 22.07 -14.80
N HIS A 197 -23.62 21.79 -16.05
CA HIS A 197 -23.04 20.67 -16.81
C HIS A 197 -21.54 20.86 -17.10
N VAL A 198 -21.12 22.10 -17.42
CA VAL A 198 -19.70 22.43 -17.60
C VAL A 198 -18.92 22.26 -16.29
N GLN A 199 -19.49 22.74 -15.17
CA GLN A 199 -18.88 22.57 -13.85
C GLN A 199 -18.78 21.10 -13.43
N LEU A 200 -19.83 20.30 -13.67
CA LEU A 200 -19.81 18.86 -13.42
C LEU A 200 -18.74 18.14 -14.24
N ALA A 201 -18.55 18.51 -15.51
CA ALA A 201 -17.52 17.90 -16.35
C ALA A 201 -16.11 18.15 -15.80
N GLN A 202 -15.83 19.41 -15.43
CA GLN A 202 -14.56 19.75 -14.80
C GLN A 202 -14.36 19.04 -13.45
N LEU A 203 -15.43 18.91 -12.67
CA LEU A 203 -15.42 18.21 -11.39
C LEU A 203 -15.16 16.72 -11.57
N GLU A 204 -15.82 16.07 -12.54
CA GLU A 204 -15.59 14.67 -12.89
C GLU A 204 -14.13 14.43 -13.29
N ASP A 205 -13.55 15.30 -14.14
CA ASP A 205 -12.13 15.23 -14.51
C ASP A 205 -11.21 15.33 -13.29
N THR A 206 -11.51 16.24 -12.37
CA THR A 206 -10.71 16.44 -11.15
C THR A 206 -10.82 15.25 -10.19
N VAL A 207 -12.02 14.67 -10.04
CA VAL A 207 -12.23 13.47 -9.24
C VAL A 207 -11.50 12.27 -9.87
N ASN A 208 -11.62 12.08 -11.19
CA ASN A 208 -10.92 11.03 -11.92
C ASN A 208 -9.39 11.16 -11.77
N ASN A 209 -8.86 12.37 -11.87
CA ASN A 209 -7.44 12.62 -11.61
C ASN A 209 -7.04 12.24 -10.17
N THR A 210 -7.88 12.59 -9.19
CA THR A 210 -7.64 12.26 -7.78
C THR A 210 -7.62 10.75 -7.54
N VAL A 211 -8.51 9.98 -8.19
CA VAL A 211 -8.49 8.50 -8.15
C VAL A 211 -7.16 7.96 -8.67
N ILE A 212 -6.67 8.46 -9.80
CA ILE A 212 -5.38 8.03 -10.37
C ILE A 212 -4.21 8.32 -9.41
N ILE A 213 -4.24 9.45 -8.70
CA ILE A 213 -3.19 9.78 -7.71
C ILE A 213 -3.27 8.81 -6.52
N ILE A 214 -4.47 8.50 -6.03
CA ILE A 214 -4.68 7.52 -4.96
C ILE A 214 -4.15 6.14 -5.37
N ASP A 215 -4.47 5.67 -6.57
CA ASP A 215 -3.97 4.40 -7.10
C ASP A 215 -2.44 4.38 -7.18
N ARG A 216 -1.82 5.48 -7.63
CA ARG A 216 -0.36 5.61 -7.67
C ARG A 216 0.24 5.55 -6.27
N LEU A 217 -0.32 6.28 -5.31
CA LEU A 217 0.15 6.26 -3.92
C LEU A 217 -0.01 4.88 -3.30
N GLN A 218 -1.14 4.20 -3.52
CA GLN A 218 -1.37 2.85 -3.04
C GLN A 218 -0.33 1.87 -3.59
N ASN A 219 -0.03 1.94 -4.89
CA ASN A 219 0.98 1.10 -5.52
C ASN A 219 2.39 1.38 -4.98
N ASN A 220 2.77 2.65 -4.82
CA ASN A 220 4.07 3.02 -4.25
C ASN A 220 4.23 2.50 -2.82
N VAL A 221 3.22 2.69 -1.96
CA VAL A 221 3.26 2.20 -0.58
C VAL A 221 3.34 0.67 -0.51
N ASN A 222 2.60 -0.04 -1.36
CA ASN A 222 2.65 -1.50 -1.39
C ASN A 222 4.02 -2.03 -1.87
N ASP A 223 4.65 -1.38 -2.86
CA ASP A 223 6.02 -1.72 -3.28
C ASP A 223 7.02 -1.47 -2.14
N ASP A 224 6.91 -0.34 -1.45
CA ASP A 224 7.77 0.00 -0.32
C ASP A 224 7.62 -0.97 0.86
N ILE A 225 6.39 -1.38 1.21
CA ILE A 225 6.14 -2.40 2.24
C ILE A 225 6.83 -3.71 1.87
N THR A 226 6.68 -4.15 0.62
CA THR A 226 7.24 -5.41 0.14
C THR A 226 8.77 -5.36 0.15
N ARG A 227 9.35 -4.28 -0.37
CA ARG A 227 10.79 -4.03 -0.41
C ARG A 227 11.39 -3.94 0.99
N ALA A 228 10.77 -3.18 1.89
CA ALA A 228 11.23 -3.02 3.27
C ALA A 228 11.16 -4.33 4.06
N SER A 229 10.09 -5.12 3.87
CA SER A 229 9.92 -6.42 4.54
C SER A 229 10.96 -7.45 4.08
N ALA A 230 11.24 -7.50 2.78
CA ALA A 230 12.28 -8.36 2.21
C ALA A 230 13.68 -7.96 2.72
N TYR A 231 13.98 -6.65 2.68
CA TYR A 231 15.23 -6.09 3.17
C TYR A 231 15.48 -6.44 4.64
N LEU A 232 14.50 -6.19 5.51
CA LEU A 232 14.61 -6.42 6.94
C LEU A 232 14.77 -7.90 7.31
N THR A 233 14.18 -8.81 6.54
CA THR A 233 14.38 -10.26 6.74
C THR A 233 15.83 -10.66 6.47
N THR A 234 16.40 -10.17 5.36
CA THR A 234 17.79 -10.42 4.99
C THR A 234 18.75 -9.82 6.02
N GLU A 235 18.54 -8.55 6.41
CA GLU A 235 19.47 -7.87 7.31
C GLU A 235 19.42 -8.38 8.74
N ARG A 236 18.28 -8.88 9.23
CA ARG A 236 18.23 -9.54 10.54
C ARG A 236 19.08 -10.81 10.57
N ASN A 237 19.10 -11.57 9.48
CA ASN A 237 19.93 -12.76 9.38
C ASN A 237 21.42 -12.40 9.25
N ASN A 238 21.73 -11.35 8.49
CA ASN A 238 23.07 -10.77 8.41
C ASN A 238 23.58 -10.31 9.78
N LEU A 239 22.77 -9.54 10.52
CA LEU A 239 23.12 -9.06 11.85
C LEU A 239 23.34 -10.20 12.84
N ARG A 240 22.50 -11.26 12.81
CA ARG A 240 22.72 -12.47 13.63
C ARG A 240 24.08 -13.10 13.35
N THR A 241 24.47 -13.21 12.08
CA THR A 241 25.78 -13.74 11.68
C THR A 241 26.91 -12.84 12.17
N LEU A 242 26.78 -11.52 11.98
CA LEU A 242 27.74 -10.53 12.49
C LEU A 242 27.84 -10.56 14.03
N SER A 243 26.74 -10.80 14.74
CA SER A 243 26.74 -10.86 16.22
C SER A 243 27.57 -12.03 16.74
N LEU A 244 27.53 -13.18 16.07
CA LEU A 244 28.38 -14.32 16.38
C LEU A 244 29.85 -14.01 16.07
N ALA A 245 30.11 -13.40 14.91
CA ALA A 245 31.47 -12.99 14.52
C ALA A 245 32.09 -11.96 15.49
N VAL A 246 31.30 -11.00 15.99
CA VAL A 246 31.75 -10.04 17.03
C VAL A 246 32.04 -10.74 18.35
N ALA A 247 31.24 -11.74 18.73
CA ALA A 247 31.50 -12.52 19.93
C ALA A 247 32.82 -13.32 19.82
N ASP A 248 33.07 -13.93 18.65
CA ASP A 248 34.27 -14.73 18.39
C ASP A 248 35.52 -13.88 18.04
N GLY A 249 35.33 -12.62 17.65
CA GLY A 249 36.40 -11.69 17.28
C GLY A 249 36.93 -11.86 15.84
N ASP A 250 36.25 -12.64 15.01
CA ASP A 250 36.64 -12.94 13.63
C ASP A 250 35.38 -13.13 12.75
N LEU A 251 35.43 -12.64 11.51
CA LEU A 251 34.31 -12.69 10.56
C LEU A 251 33.96 -14.12 10.13
N PHE A 252 34.96 -15.01 10.06
CA PHE A 252 34.78 -16.36 9.51
C PHE A 252 34.90 -17.47 10.54
N GLY A 253 35.36 -17.14 11.75
CA GLY A 253 35.57 -18.07 12.84
C GLY A 253 36.53 -19.22 12.48
N LYS A 254 37.09 -19.86 13.51
CA LYS A 254 37.84 -21.11 13.36
C LYS A 254 37.01 -22.27 12.77
N ALA A 255 35.76 -22.07 12.37
CA ALA A 255 34.89 -23.07 11.75
C ALA A 255 35.33 -23.47 10.32
N LEU A 256 36.11 -22.63 9.62
CA LEU A 256 36.77 -23.00 8.37
C LEU A 256 38.17 -23.61 8.61
N SER A 257 38.90 -23.17 9.64
CA SER A 257 40.24 -23.69 9.95
C SER A 257 40.25 -24.96 10.81
N ASN A 258 39.13 -25.30 11.46
CA ASN A 258 38.99 -26.47 12.33
C ASN A 258 38.05 -27.54 11.74
N ARG A 259 37.72 -27.46 10.44
CA ARG A 259 37.35 -28.63 9.64
C ARG A 259 38.64 -29.18 9.03
N PRO A 260 39.31 -30.16 9.67
CA PRO A 260 40.31 -30.92 8.93
C PRO A 260 39.58 -31.55 7.75
N PHE A 261 40.08 -31.29 6.54
CA PHE A 261 39.77 -32.06 5.34
C PHE A 261 40.11 -33.53 5.63
N THR A 262 39.21 -34.24 6.30
CA THR A 262 39.21 -35.70 6.38
C THR A 262 38.26 -36.18 5.30
N SER A 263 38.66 -35.91 4.05
CA SER A 263 38.29 -36.73 2.91
C SER A 263 38.99 -38.09 3.04
N LEU A 264 38.62 -38.86 4.06
CA LEU A 264 38.64 -40.31 3.97
C LEU A 264 37.32 -40.72 3.32
N ALA A 265 37.18 -40.31 2.06
CA ALA A 265 36.29 -40.98 1.14
C ALA A 265 36.87 -42.39 1.00
N LYS A 266 36.20 -43.32 1.65
CA LYS A 266 36.39 -44.76 1.52
C LYS A 266 36.38 -45.08 0.03
N GLN A 267 37.57 -45.35 -0.50
CA GLN A 267 37.83 -45.93 -1.79
C GLN A 267 36.94 -47.17 -1.93
N THR A 268 35.82 -47.01 -2.65
CA THR A 268 35.01 -48.13 -3.13
C THR A 268 35.10 -48.07 -4.63
N ASP A 269 36.06 -48.84 -5.09
CA ASP A 269 36.25 -49.38 -6.41
C ASP A 269 34.91 -49.70 -7.11
N THR A 270 34.59 -48.97 -8.17
CA THR A 270 33.78 -49.44 -9.32
C THR A 270 33.97 -48.46 -10.48
N LEU A 271 35.16 -48.49 -11.07
CA LEU A 271 35.41 -47.96 -12.41
C LEU A 271 34.70 -48.87 -13.42
N THR A 272 33.48 -48.52 -13.82
CA THR A 272 32.87 -49.05 -15.05
C THR A 272 32.28 -47.93 -15.89
N THR A 273 33.09 -47.50 -16.86
CA THR A 273 32.71 -47.09 -18.21
C THR A 273 31.40 -46.31 -18.38
N VAL A 274 31.45 -44.99 -18.18
CA VAL A 274 30.49 -44.09 -18.83
C VAL A 274 31.05 -43.72 -20.21
N LYS A 275 30.57 -44.42 -21.23
CA LYS A 275 30.60 -43.94 -22.61
C LYS A 275 29.90 -42.59 -22.65
N THR A 276 30.57 -41.60 -23.23
CA THR A 276 29.99 -40.33 -23.65
C THR A 276 28.93 -40.60 -24.72
N SER A 277 27.67 -40.69 -24.30
CA SER A 277 26.51 -40.53 -25.18
C SER A 277 25.98 -39.11 -24.97
N ASP A 278 26.24 -38.27 -25.97
CA ASP A 278 25.51 -37.05 -26.22
C ASP A 278 23.99 -37.35 -26.30
N PRO A 279 23.11 -36.57 -25.66
CA PRO A 279 21.70 -36.62 -26.01
C PRO A 279 21.13 -35.22 -26.24
N THR A 280 20.99 -34.90 -27.51
CA THR A 280 19.88 -34.12 -28.05
C THR A 280 18.57 -34.91 -27.89
N GLN A 281 17.92 -34.86 -26.72
CA GLN A 281 16.46 -35.04 -26.55
C GLN A 281 16.02 -35.03 -25.07
N ALA A 282 14.90 -34.38 -24.80
CA ALA A 282 14.20 -34.43 -23.51
C ALA A 282 13.74 -35.86 -23.19
N PRO A 283 13.91 -36.36 -21.94
CA PRO A 283 13.50 -37.71 -21.59
C PRO A 283 11.97 -37.84 -21.49
N SER A 284 11.44 -38.90 -22.09
CA SER A 284 10.02 -39.26 -22.10
C SER A 284 9.47 -39.73 -20.74
N VAL A 285 8.16 -39.56 -20.59
CA VAL A 285 7.31 -39.58 -19.38
C VAL A 285 7.10 -40.96 -18.72
N SER A 286 7.86 -42.00 -19.09
CA SER A 286 7.56 -43.37 -18.63
C SER A 286 8.24 -43.76 -17.30
N ASN A 287 9.31 -43.08 -16.89
CA ASN A 287 9.89 -43.25 -15.55
C ASN A 287 10.79 -42.03 -15.23
N PRO A 288 10.21 -40.89 -14.84
CA PRO A 288 10.99 -39.69 -14.61
C PRO A 288 11.95 -39.94 -13.44
N ARG A 289 13.25 -39.77 -13.68
CA ARG A 289 14.23 -39.78 -12.60
C ARG A 289 14.06 -38.48 -11.80
N PRO A 290 13.92 -38.54 -10.46
CA PRO A 290 13.83 -37.33 -9.67
C PRO A 290 15.14 -36.55 -9.80
N LEU A 291 15.03 -35.25 -10.06
CA LEU A 291 16.16 -34.32 -10.04
C LEU A 291 16.76 -34.26 -8.63
N VAL A 292 15.88 -34.17 -7.64
CA VAL A 292 16.26 -34.16 -6.22
C VAL A 292 15.35 -35.08 -5.44
N LYS A 293 15.95 -35.85 -4.53
CA LYS A 293 15.24 -36.66 -3.54
C LYS A 293 15.61 -36.16 -2.14
N ILE A 294 14.64 -35.60 -1.45
CA ILE A 294 14.80 -35.08 -0.09
C ILE A 294 14.21 -36.09 0.87
N ARG A 295 15.03 -36.60 1.79
CA ARG A 295 14.59 -37.53 2.83
C ARG A 295 14.40 -36.78 4.14
N PHE A 296 13.19 -36.81 4.69
CA PHE A 296 12.86 -36.23 6.00
C PHE A 296 13.00 -37.28 7.10
N ASP A 297 14.22 -37.77 7.29
CA ASP A 297 14.58 -38.71 8.37
C ASP A 297 14.69 -38.02 9.75
N LYS A 298 14.79 -36.68 9.76
CA LYS A 298 15.00 -35.85 10.95
C LYS A 298 14.11 -34.61 10.93
N THR A 299 13.86 -34.02 12.10
CA THR A 299 12.98 -32.83 12.26
C THR A 299 13.49 -31.59 11.49
N SER A 300 14.80 -31.47 11.32
CA SER A 300 15.45 -30.35 10.60
C SER A 300 16.46 -30.90 9.59
N VAL A 301 15.98 -31.21 8.39
CA VAL A 301 16.84 -31.61 7.28
C VAL A 301 17.30 -30.36 6.55
N ASN A 302 18.62 -30.20 6.38
CA ASN A 302 19.21 -29.11 5.59
C ASN A 302 19.17 -29.50 4.11
N TYR A 303 18.05 -29.22 3.45
CA TYR A 303 17.84 -29.55 2.03
C TYR A 303 17.94 -28.33 1.11
N GLU A 304 17.98 -27.13 1.68
CA GLU A 304 17.85 -25.87 0.94
C GLU A 304 19.03 -25.64 0.00
N GLN A 305 20.27 -25.79 0.49
CA GLN A 305 21.48 -25.61 -0.33
C GLN A 305 21.59 -26.59 -1.52
N PRO A 306 21.42 -27.92 -1.34
CA PRO A 306 21.49 -28.85 -2.46
C PRO A 306 20.32 -28.69 -3.45
N VAL A 307 19.13 -28.33 -2.97
CA VAL A 307 17.99 -28.03 -3.85
C VAL A 307 18.28 -26.78 -4.69
N TYR A 308 18.84 -25.73 -4.10
CA TYR A 308 19.19 -24.51 -4.82
C TYR A 308 20.16 -24.80 -5.98
N MET A 309 21.25 -25.52 -5.72
CA MET A 309 22.24 -25.85 -6.75
C MET A 309 21.65 -26.69 -7.88
N ALA A 310 20.86 -27.71 -7.54
CA ALA A 310 20.23 -28.56 -8.55
C ALA A 310 19.20 -27.80 -9.39
N LEU A 311 18.50 -26.84 -8.77
CA LEU A 311 17.48 -26.02 -9.41
C LEU A 311 18.08 -24.94 -10.30
N SER A 312 19.16 -24.28 -9.86
CA SER A 312 19.89 -23.31 -10.70
C SER A 312 20.47 -24.00 -11.93
N GLU A 313 21.11 -25.17 -11.77
CA GLU A 313 21.64 -25.95 -12.90
C GLU A 313 20.53 -26.41 -13.85
N ALA A 314 19.38 -26.83 -13.30
CA ALA A 314 18.23 -27.21 -14.11
C ALA A 314 17.61 -26.04 -14.87
N MET A 315 17.53 -24.85 -14.26
CA MET A 315 17.01 -23.64 -14.90
C MET A 315 17.96 -23.09 -15.97
N ASP A 316 19.28 -23.15 -15.73
CA ASP A 316 20.30 -22.77 -16.71
C ASP A 316 20.23 -23.66 -17.95
N LYS A 317 20.00 -24.96 -17.74
CA LYS A 317 19.91 -25.95 -18.82
C LYS A 317 18.54 -25.97 -19.51
N TYR A 318 17.46 -25.71 -18.78
CA TYR A 318 16.09 -25.76 -19.27
C TYR A 318 15.26 -24.55 -18.77
N PRO A 319 15.34 -23.40 -19.46
CA PRO A 319 14.65 -22.17 -19.03
C PRO A 319 13.12 -22.26 -19.04
N SER A 320 12.56 -23.15 -19.87
CA SER A 320 11.11 -23.38 -20.00
C SER A 320 10.59 -24.57 -19.19
N ALA A 321 11.44 -25.25 -18.41
CA ALA A 321 11.03 -26.39 -17.61
C ALA A 321 10.01 -26.03 -16.53
N ARG A 322 9.11 -26.97 -16.24
CA ARG A 322 8.24 -26.95 -15.06
C ARG A 322 8.77 -27.93 -14.03
N PHE A 323 8.46 -27.70 -12.77
CA PHE A 323 8.89 -28.57 -11.66
C PHE A 323 7.68 -29.15 -10.97
N GLU A 324 7.67 -30.47 -10.79
CA GLU A 324 6.65 -31.18 -10.04
C GLU A 324 7.23 -31.71 -8.73
N LEU A 325 6.62 -31.32 -7.62
CA LEU A 325 6.96 -31.76 -6.28
C LEU A 325 6.03 -32.90 -5.88
N VAL A 326 6.55 -34.11 -5.73
CA VAL A 326 5.78 -35.27 -5.27
C VAL A 326 6.13 -35.56 -3.82
N ALA A 327 5.16 -35.40 -2.93
CA ALA A 327 5.27 -35.81 -1.54
C ALA A 327 5.00 -37.32 -1.43
N VAL A 328 5.99 -38.08 -0.98
CA VAL A 328 5.91 -39.53 -0.78
C VAL A 328 5.87 -39.83 0.71
N HIS A 329 4.96 -40.70 1.11
CA HIS A 329 4.85 -41.18 2.49
C HIS A 329 4.84 -42.72 2.53
N PRO A 330 5.36 -43.32 3.61
CA PRO A 330 5.34 -44.76 3.79
C PRO A 330 3.90 -45.27 3.95
N THR A 331 3.59 -46.41 3.34
CA THR A 331 2.32 -47.13 3.53
C THR A 331 2.37 -48.15 4.68
N GLN A 332 3.53 -48.30 5.33
CA GLN A 332 3.72 -49.26 6.40
C GLN A 332 3.31 -48.70 7.77
N GLY A 333 2.44 -49.40 8.49
CA GLY A 333 2.01 -49.05 9.84
C GLY A 333 0.51 -49.21 10.07
N ASN A 334 0.05 -48.82 11.26
CA ASN A 334 -1.38 -48.78 11.58
C ASN A 334 -2.06 -47.61 10.83
N ALA A 335 -3.36 -47.71 10.54
CA ALA A 335 -4.12 -46.69 9.79
C ALA A 335 -3.97 -45.27 10.39
N ALA A 336 -3.91 -45.16 11.72
CA ALA A 336 -3.67 -43.90 12.41
C ALA A 336 -2.25 -43.34 12.18
N GLN A 337 -1.24 -44.20 12.08
CA GLN A 337 0.15 -43.80 11.82
C GLN A 337 0.30 -43.33 10.37
N VAL A 338 -0.29 -44.07 9.41
CA VAL A 338 -0.28 -43.67 7.99
C VAL A 338 -0.93 -42.29 7.82
N ALA A 339 -2.07 -42.02 8.46
CA ALA A 339 -2.71 -40.71 8.39
C ALA A 339 -1.85 -39.56 8.94
N ILE A 340 -1.09 -39.82 10.01
CA ILE A 340 -0.14 -38.85 10.58
C ILE A 340 1.00 -38.59 9.59
N GLU A 341 1.58 -39.64 9.01
CA GLU A 341 2.69 -39.52 8.06
C GLU A 341 2.25 -38.87 6.74
N THR A 342 1.04 -39.14 6.24
CA THR A 342 0.45 -38.41 5.10
C THR A 342 0.36 -36.91 5.40
N THR A 343 -0.08 -36.54 6.60
CA THR A 343 -0.20 -35.12 6.99
C THR A 343 1.17 -34.45 7.14
N LYS A 344 2.17 -35.16 7.69
CA LYS A 344 3.55 -34.67 7.79
C LYS A 344 4.20 -34.51 6.41
N SER A 345 4.05 -35.49 5.52
CA SER A 345 4.56 -35.44 4.16
C SER A 345 3.98 -34.26 3.39
N ARG A 346 2.67 -33.99 3.54
CA ARG A 346 2.04 -32.79 2.98
C ARG A 346 2.67 -31.49 3.46
N ARG A 347 2.83 -31.34 4.78
CA ARG A 347 3.48 -30.15 5.37
C ARG A 347 4.93 -29.98 4.92
N ASN A 348 5.67 -31.08 4.79
CA ASN A 348 7.05 -31.05 4.32
C ASN A 348 7.13 -30.59 2.85
N ALA A 349 6.24 -31.09 1.99
CA ALA A 349 6.18 -30.65 0.59
C ALA A 349 5.79 -29.17 0.46
N GLU A 350 4.85 -28.67 1.27
CA GLU A 350 4.51 -27.24 1.33
C GLU A 350 5.69 -26.39 1.81
N LYS A 351 6.50 -26.89 2.76
CA LYS A 351 7.71 -26.22 3.23
C LYS A 351 8.75 -26.13 2.11
N VAL A 352 8.99 -27.22 1.38
CA VAL A 352 9.90 -27.25 0.22
C VAL A 352 9.41 -26.32 -0.89
N LEU A 353 8.12 -26.32 -1.20
CA LEU A 353 7.51 -25.42 -2.16
C LEU A 353 7.78 -23.95 -1.81
N ARG A 354 7.55 -23.59 -0.54
CA ARG A 354 7.82 -22.24 -0.04
C ARG A 354 9.31 -21.88 -0.17
N SER A 355 10.21 -22.80 0.19
CA SER A 355 11.65 -22.60 -0.01
C SER A 355 11.99 -22.38 -1.49
N MET A 356 11.41 -23.15 -2.43
CA MET A 356 11.64 -22.97 -3.87
C MET A 356 11.13 -21.62 -4.38
N THR A 357 9.97 -21.17 -3.91
CA THR A 357 9.46 -19.83 -4.26
C THR A 357 10.33 -18.70 -3.68
N GLN A 358 10.86 -18.85 -2.46
CA GLN A 358 11.80 -17.88 -1.86
C GLN A 358 13.14 -17.84 -2.59
N MET A 359 13.54 -18.94 -3.22
CA MET A 359 14.74 -19.04 -4.05
C MET A 359 14.54 -18.49 -5.48
N GLY A 360 13.34 -17.98 -5.80
CA GLY A 360 13.07 -17.28 -7.05
C GLY A 360 12.39 -18.11 -8.13
N VAL A 361 11.91 -19.33 -7.82
CA VAL A 361 11.11 -20.10 -8.79
C VAL A 361 9.67 -19.60 -8.82
N PRO A 362 9.14 -19.19 -10.00
CA PRO A 362 7.76 -18.75 -10.14
C PRO A 362 6.75 -19.85 -9.80
N LEU A 363 5.65 -19.48 -9.11
CA LEU A 363 4.64 -20.43 -8.67
C LEU A 363 3.88 -21.11 -9.83
N ASP A 364 3.75 -20.43 -10.97
CA ASP A 364 3.15 -20.95 -12.21
C ASP A 364 3.97 -22.08 -12.87
N LYS A 365 5.23 -22.24 -12.44
CA LYS A 365 6.11 -23.33 -12.89
C LYS A 365 6.21 -24.48 -11.88
N LEU A 366 5.46 -24.42 -10.77
CA LEU A 366 5.52 -25.40 -9.69
C LEU A 366 4.18 -26.12 -9.55
N ASP A 367 4.20 -27.44 -9.68
CA ASP A 367 3.07 -28.31 -9.40
C ASP A 367 3.36 -29.15 -8.14
N ILE A 368 2.32 -29.44 -7.35
CA ILE A 368 2.41 -30.30 -6.16
C ILE A 368 1.49 -31.50 -6.30
N SER A 369 2.07 -32.68 -6.06
CA SER A 369 1.42 -33.99 -6.17
C SER A 369 1.69 -34.80 -4.90
N TYR A 370 0.80 -35.74 -4.60
CA TYR A 370 0.90 -36.60 -3.42
C TYR A 370 0.86 -38.06 -3.86
N SER A 371 1.76 -38.87 -3.32
CA SER A 371 1.85 -40.29 -3.61
C SER A 371 2.19 -41.09 -2.35
N SER A 372 1.84 -42.36 -2.35
CA SER A 372 2.21 -43.32 -1.32
C SER A 372 3.13 -44.37 -1.94
N SER A 373 4.12 -44.85 -1.18
CA SER A 373 5.06 -45.86 -1.66
C SER A 373 5.44 -46.85 -0.57
N GLU A 374 5.43 -48.14 -0.92
CA GLU A 374 5.88 -49.23 -0.05
C GLU A 374 7.41 -49.32 0.05
N ALA A 375 8.12 -48.75 -0.94
CA ALA A 375 9.58 -48.80 -1.04
C ALA A 375 10.29 -47.77 -0.15
N VAL A 376 9.52 -46.93 0.56
CA VAL A 376 10.03 -45.82 1.34
C VAL A 376 9.68 -46.03 2.82
N THR A 377 10.64 -45.82 3.71
CA THR A 377 10.48 -45.97 5.16
C THR A 377 10.20 -44.63 5.88
N ASP A 378 10.68 -43.52 5.32
CA ASP A 378 10.55 -42.17 5.89
C ASP A 378 9.73 -41.25 4.97
N ASN A 379 9.29 -40.08 5.41
CA ASN A 379 8.67 -39.12 4.47
C ASN A 379 9.73 -38.57 3.51
N GLU A 380 9.42 -38.55 2.22
CA GLU A 380 10.33 -38.07 1.19
C GLU A 380 9.62 -37.07 0.27
N VAL A 381 10.36 -36.10 -0.26
CA VAL A 381 9.88 -35.19 -1.30
C VAL A 381 10.77 -35.35 -2.52
N HIS A 382 10.15 -35.68 -3.64
CA HIS A 382 10.83 -35.84 -4.92
C HIS A 382 10.51 -34.65 -5.82
N ILE A 383 11.52 -34.08 -6.44
CA ILE A 383 11.37 -32.99 -7.39
C ILE A 383 11.66 -33.54 -8.78
N TYR A 384 10.70 -33.39 -9.69
CA TYR A 384 10.81 -33.80 -11.08
C TYR A 384 10.82 -32.58 -11.98
N ILE A 385 11.50 -32.71 -13.12
CA ILE A 385 11.43 -31.75 -14.21
C ILE A 385 10.39 -32.27 -15.21
N ARG A 386 9.52 -31.37 -15.67
CA ARG A 386 8.47 -31.61 -16.67
C ARG A 386 8.69 -30.79 -17.93
#